data_AF-A0A3L7ZU74-F1
#
_entry.id   AF-A0A3L7ZU74-F1
#
_cell.length_a   1.000
_cell.length_b   1.000
_cell.length_c   1.000
_cell.angle_alpha   90.00
_cell.angle_beta   90.00
_cell.angle_gamma   90.00
#
_symmetry.space_group_name_H-M   'P 1'
#
loop_
_entity.id
_entity.type
_entity.pdbx_description
1 polymer ?
#
loop_
_entity_poly.entity_id
_entity_poly.type
_entity_poly.pdbx_seq_one_letter_code
_entity_poly.pdbx_strand_id
1 'polypeptide(L)'
;MSLYTTNILSNKYIVALLNSNILFDYYREFINCSVNVQINDIKQLPIIIPTKGLASSIELLADKAIKKKQESANANLESIEVETEDLIKILYSIE
;
A
#
# COMPACT_ATOMS: atom_id res chain seq x y z
N MET A 1 -18.43 -17.48 2.16
CA MET A 1 -18.42 -16.31 1.26
C MET A 1 -17.64 -16.68 0.03
N SER A 2 -18.29 -16.74 -1.14
CA SER A 2 -17.60 -16.95 -2.42
C SER A 2 -16.64 -15.78 -2.68
N LEU A 3 -15.38 -16.11 -2.96
CA LEU A 3 -14.36 -15.14 -3.35
C LEU A 3 -14.67 -14.66 -4.78
N TYR A 4 -15.43 -13.57 -4.90
CA TYR A 4 -15.58 -12.91 -6.20
C TYR A 4 -14.24 -12.24 -6.53
N THR A 5 -13.59 -12.68 -7.60
CA THR A 5 -12.38 -12.00 -8.11
C THR A 5 -12.81 -10.67 -8.73
N THR A 6 -12.74 -9.62 -7.94
CA THR A 6 -12.92 -8.25 -8.42
C THR A 6 -11.58 -7.75 -8.94
N ASN A 7 -11.36 -7.79 -10.26
CA ASN A 7 -10.19 -7.20 -10.95
C ASN A 7 -10.22 -5.65 -10.94
N ILE A 8 -10.75 -5.04 -9.89
CA ILE A 8 -10.93 -3.58 -9.79
C ILE A 8 -9.58 -2.92 -9.47
N LEU A 9 -8.76 -3.57 -8.64
CA LEU A 9 -7.43 -3.11 -8.24
C LEU A 9 -6.40 -4.20 -8.53
N SER A 10 -5.20 -3.78 -8.94
CA SER A 10 -4.05 -4.67 -9.07
C SER A 10 -3.54 -5.12 -7.70
N ASN A 11 -3.10 -6.37 -7.60
CA ASN A 11 -2.50 -6.88 -6.36
C ASN A 11 -1.27 -6.06 -5.94
N LYS A 12 -0.51 -5.54 -6.93
CA LYS A 12 0.69 -4.73 -6.68
C LYS A 12 0.35 -3.42 -6.00
N TYR A 13 -0.75 -2.80 -6.42
CA TYR A 13 -1.26 -1.59 -5.79
C TYR A 13 -1.64 -1.85 -4.33
N ILE A 14 -2.35 -2.95 -4.03
CA ILE A 14 -2.74 -3.29 -2.65
C ILE A 14 -1.51 -3.51 -1.78
N VAL A 15 -0.48 -4.19 -2.30
CA VAL A 15 0.77 -4.42 -1.57
C VAL A 15 1.51 -3.10 -1.28
N ALA A 16 1.58 -2.19 -2.26
CA ALA A 16 2.19 -0.87 -2.05
C ALA A 16 1.42 -0.04 -1.02
N LEU A 17 0.09 -0.07 -1.07
CA LEU A 17 -0.78 0.66 -0.14
C LEU A 17 -0.63 0.14 1.30
N LEU A 18 -0.60 -1.18 1.49
CA LEU A 18 -0.45 -1.79 2.82
C LEU A 18 0.92 -1.54 3.44
N ASN A 19 1.97 -1.37 2.62
CA ASN A 19 3.30 -1.04 3.10
C ASN A 19 3.48 0.45 3.40
N SER A 20 2.45 1.27 3.20
CA SER A 20 2.55 2.70 3.49
C SER A 20 2.43 3.02 4.98
N ASN A 21 3.20 4.01 5.42
CA ASN A 21 3.18 4.55 6.77
C ASN A 21 1.81 5.16 7.09
N ILE A 22 1.16 5.84 6.14
CA ILE A 22 -0.19 6.41 6.36
C ILE A 22 -1.18 5.34 6.82
N LEU A 23 -1.23 4.22 6.09
CA LEU A 23 -2.18 3.17 6.40
C LEU A 23 -1.81 2.43 7.69
N PHE A 24 -0.50 2.31 7.97
CA PHE A 24 0.02 1.73 9.20
C PHE A 24 -0.31 2.59 10.44
N ASP A 25 -0.13 3.90 10.34
CA ASP A 25 -0.45 4.85 11.40
C ASP A 25 -1.96 4.89 11.64
N TYR A 26 -2.76 4.93 10.56
CA TYR A 26 -4.22 4.84 10.66
C TYR A 26 -4.66 3.55 11.36
N TYR A 27 -4.10 2.40 10.97
CA TYR A 27 -4.37 1.13 11.61
C TYR A 27 -4.08 1.18 13.12
N ARG A 28 -2.91 1.71 13.49
CA ARG A 28 -2.43 1.75 14.88
C ARG A 28 -3.27 2.67 15.76
N GLU A 29 -3.68 3.82 15.24
CA GLU A 29 -4.43 4.82 16.01
C GLU A 29 -5.93 4.52 16.08
N PHE A 30 -6.54 4.06 14.99
CA PHE A 30 -8.00 3.98 14.88
C PHE A 30 -8.57 2.57 15.02
N ILE A 31 -7.81 1.53 14.68
CA ILE A 31 -8.32 0.15 14.66
C ILE A 31 -7.75 -0.63 15.84
N ASN A 32 -6.43 -0.80 15.87
CA ASN A 32 -5.79 -1.69 16.82
C ASN A 32 -4.32 -1.30 17.02
N CYS A 33 -3.97 -0.95 18.27
CA CYS A 33 -2.60 -0.62 18.66
C CYS A 33 -1.75 -1.88 18.96
N SER A 34 -2.35 -3.07 18.98
CA SER A 34 -1.61 -4.32 19.20
C SER A 34 -0.86 -4.80 17.95
N VAL A 35 0.22 -5.54 18.17
CA VAL A 35 1.12 -6.05 17.10
C VAL A 35 0.41 -7.09 16.20
N ASN A 36 -0.67 -7.71 16.68
CA ASN A 36 -1.36 -8.77 15.97
C ASN A 36 -2.43 -8.22 15.02
N VAL A 37 -2.09 -8.10 13.74
CA VAL A 37 -3.02 -7.75 12.66
C VAL A 37 -3.95 -8.94 12.37
N GLN A 38 -5.26 -8.75 12.51
CA GLN A 38 -6.27 -9.76 12.17
C GLN A 38 -7.03 -9.40 10.90
N ILE A 39 -7.67 -10.40 10.27
CA ILE A 39 -8.49 -10.21 9.06
C ILE A 39 -9.64 -9.21 9.27
N ASN A 40 -10.16 -9.11 10.51
CA ASN A 40 -11.23 -8.18 10.85
C ASN A 40 -10.76 -6.74 10.91
N ASP A 41 -9.48 -6.51 11.18
CA ASP A 41 -8.90 -5.18 11.24
C ASP A 41 -8.64 -4.66 9.82
N ILE A 42 -8.07 -5.50 8.95
CA ILE A 42 -7.80 -5.15 7.54
C ILE A 42 -9.08 -4.79 6.80
N LYS A 43 -10.21 -5.42 7.13
CA LYS A 43 -11.53 -5.09 6.54
C LYS A 43 -12.02 -3.68 6.86
N GLN A 44 -11.51 -3.07 7.93
CA GLN A 44 -11.87 -1.71 8.35
C GLN A 44 -10.97 -0.64 7.73
N LEU A 45 -9.91 -1.04 7.01
CA LEU A 45 -9.00 -0.10 6.37
C LEU A 45 -9.70 0.62 5.20
N PRO A 46 -9.62 1.97 5.15
CA PRO A 46 -10.20 2.73 4.07
C PRO A 46 -9.33 2.59 2.82
N ILE A 47 -9.69 1.71 1.88
CA ILE A 47 -8.99 1.58 0.61
C ILE A 47 -9.65 2.48 -0.44
N ILE A 48 -8.97 3.57 -0.80
CA ILE A 48 -9.41 4.47 -1.87
C ILE A 48 -9.12 3.84 -3.24
N ILE A 49 -10.10 3.91 -4.14
CA ILE A 49 -9.94 3.51 -5.55
C ILE A 49 -9.28 4.68 -6.31
N PRO A 50 -8.02 4.55 -6.76
CA PRO A 50 -7.29 5.63 -7.41
C PRO A 50 -7.75 5.88 -8.84
N THR A 51 -7.36 7.03 -9.40
CA THR A 51 -7.44 7.25 -10.86
C THR A 51 -6.45 6.36 -11.59
N LYS A 52 -6.78 5.89 -12.81
CA LYS A 52 -5.94 4.97 -13.62
C LYS A 52 -4.46 5.39 -13.72
N GLY A 53 -4.20 6.70 -13.81
CA GLY A 53 -2.84 7.24 -13.86
C GLY A 53 -2.07 7.01 -12.55
N LEU A 54 -2.65 7.38 -11.41
CA LEU A 54 -2.06 7.17 -10.08
C LEU A 54 -1.88 5.68 -9.77
N ALA A 55 -2.87 4.84 -10.12
CA ALA A 55 -2.77 3.40 -9.97
C ALA A 55 -1.53 2.84 -10.68
N SER A 56 -1.33 3.24 -11.94
CA SER A 56 -0.20 2.81 -12.75
C SER A 56 1.14 3.27 -12.17
N SER A 57 1.21 4.50 -11.66
CA SER A 57 2.43 5.03 -11.01
C SER A 57 2.80 4.23 -9.76
N ILE A 58 1.83 3.97 -8.89
CA ILE A 58 2.03 3.19 -7.66
C ILE A 58 2.43 1.74 -7.99
N GLU A 59 1.80 1.12 -8.99
CA GLU A 59 2.16 -0.21 -9.44
C GLU A 59 3.59 -0.29 -10.00
N LEU A 60 4.02 0.72 -10.75
CA LEU A 60 5.39 0.80 -11.26
C LEU A 60 6.43 0.94 -10.13
N LEU A 61 6.12 1.72 -9.09
CA LEU A 61 6.97 1.83 -7.90
C LEU A 61 7.04 0.50 -7.14
N ALA A 62 5.89 -0.16 -6.97
CA ALA A 62 5.82 -1.49 -6.35
C ALA A 62 6.68 -2.50 -7.10
N ASP A 63 6.58 -2.54 -8.44
CA ASP A 63 7.42 -3.41 -9.27
C ASP A 63 8.91 -3.08 -9.16
N LYS A 64 9.26 -1.79 -9.11
CA LYS A 64 10.64 -1.34 -8.94
C LYS A 64 11.20 -1.78 -7.58
N ALA A 65 10.41 -1.67 -6.51
CA ALA A 65 10.78 -2.14 -5.17
C ALA A 65 10.95 -3.66 -5.13
N ILE A 66 10.02 -4.42 -5.73
CA ILE A 66 10.08 -5.89 -5.80
C ILE A 66 11.35 -6.33 -6.54
N LYS A 67 11.65 -5.73 -7.71
CA LYS A 67 12.86 -6.05 -8.48
C LYS A 67 14.13 -5.76 -7.70
N LYS A 68 14.24 -4.58 -7.08
CA LYS A 68 15.39 -4.23 -6.24
C LYS A 68 15.59 -5.23 -5.10
N LYS A 69 14.51 -5.66 -4.45
CA LYS A 69 14.56 -6.63 -3.34
C LYS A 69 14.92 -8.05 -3.81
N GLN A 70 14.59 -8.41 -5.05
CA GLN A 70 15.04 -9.65 -5.68
C GLN A 70 16.52 -9.61 -6.07
N GLU A 71 17.02 -8.46 -6.52
CA GLU A 71 18.43 -8.28 -6.94
C GLU A 71 19.38 -8.16 -5.75
N SER A 72 18.96 -7.54 -4.64
CA SER A 72 19.74 -7.43 -3.41
C SER A 72 18.84 -7.40 -2.19
N ALA A 73 19.08 -8.33 -1.25
CA ALA A 73 18.36 -8.39 0.02
C ALA A 73 18.56 -7.14 0.90
N ASN A 74 19.64 -6.38 0.68
CA ASN A 74 19.96 -5.12 1.37
C ASN A 74 19.91 -3.91 0.42
N ALA A 75 19.14 -3.99 -0.67
CA ALA A 75 18.99 -2.88 -1.59
C ALA A 75 18.41 -1.67 -0.85
N ASN A 76 18.98 -0.48 -1.08
CA ASN A 76 18.41 0.73 -0.51
C ASN A 76 17.08 1.08 -1.20
N LEU A 77 15.98 0.95 -0.47
CA LEU A 77 14.60 1.15 -0.92
C LEU A 77 14.02 2.50 -0.47
N GLU A 78 14.72 3.24 0.38
CA GLU A 78 14.26 4.51 0.99
C GLU A 78 13.70 5.48 -0.07
N SER A 79 14.43 5.68 -1.17
CA SER A 79 13.97 6.53 -2.28
C SER A 79 12.61 6.13 -2.86
N ILE A 80 12.35 4.83 -3.02
CA ILE A 80 11.10 4.33 -3.60
C ILE A 80 9.99 4.42 -2.57
N GLU A 81 10.28 4.13 -1.31
CA GLU A 81 9.32 4.24 -0.21
C GLU A 81 8.83 5.68 -0.05
N VAL A 82 9.74 6.67 -0.07
CA VAL A 82 9.37 8.09 -0.02
C VAL A 82 8.50 8.50 -1.21
N GLU A 83 8.91 8.14 -2.44
CA GLU A 83 8.09 8.42 -3.64
C GLU A 83 6.70 7.77 -3.56
N THR A 84 6.61 6.57 -2.98
CA THR A 84 5.35 5.85 -2.82
C THR A 84 4.46 6.52 -1.77
N GLU A 85 5.05 6.96 -0.65
CA GLU A 85 4.35 7.73 0.39
C GLU A 85 3.77 9.02 -0.16
N ASP A 86 4.54 9.79 -0.93
CA ASP A 86 4.07 11.07 -1.48
C ASP A 86 2.86 10.86 -2.41
N LEU A 87 2.87 9.81 -3.23
CA LEU A 87 1.70 9.46 -4.06
C LEU A 87 0.50 9.03 -3.23
N ILE A 88 0.72 8.31 -2.12
CA ILE A 88 -0.33 7.86 -1.23
C ILE A 88 -0.91 9.04 -0.43
N LYS A 89 -0.08 9.99 0.03
CA LYS A 89 -0.54 11.25 0.63
C LYS A 89 -1.48 12.02 -0.30
N ILE A 90 -1.09 12.15 -1.57
CA ILE A 90 -1.93 12.78 -2.61
C ILE A 90 -3.26 12.01 -2.75
N LEU A 91 -3.21 10.67 -2.72
CA LEU A 91 -4.41 9.84 -2.84
C LEU A 91 -5.38 10.05 -1.66
N TYR A 92 -4.89 10.12 -0.43
CA TYR A 92 -5.71 10.35 0.76
C TYR A 92 -5.99 11.83 1.02
N SER A 93 -5.43 12.74 0.21
CA SER A 93 -5.53 14.20 0.41
C SER A 93 -5.06 14.65 1.80
N ILE A 94 -3.99 14.01 2.30
CA ILE A 94 -3.34 14.34 3.57
C ILE A 94 -2.11 15.19 3.25
N GLU A 95 -2.09 16.45 3.71
CA GLU A 95 -0.94 17.37 3.60
C GLU A 95 0.18 17.04 4.59
#